data_AF-A0A6G6J7T8-F1
#
_entry.id   AF-A0A6G6J7T8-F1
#
_cell.length_a   1.000
_cell.length_b   1.000
_cell.length_c   1.000
_cell.angle_alpha   90.00
_cell.angle_beta   90.00
_cell.angle_gamma   90.00
#
_symmetry.space_group_name_H-M   'P 1'
#
loop_
_entity.id
_entity.type
_entity.pdbx_description
1 polymer ?
#
loop_
_entity_poly.entity_id
_entity_poly.type
_entity_poly.pdbx_seq_one_letter_code
_entity_poly.pdbx_strand_id
1 'polypeptide(L)'
;MAHSIATPGRKWIPAAKDPALTVTNGDESVTGFYSQRAGGILFYGLDGQPFAFLVANKHRERFFVTAHQTTEGLRYMFTTTQCSERMLGIEGMGYRDKQQLAESIVDELESRRVHECLRKQGYSFEQFVEMANRKPTCTAALEAFYSAGLTADRRGIEEDGYFLGTSLARVMLRAAGYEQVGCCWMQANLAAAT
;
A
#
# COMPACT_ATOMS: atom_id res chain seq x y z
N MET A 1 -5.63 16.46 2.53
CA MET A 1 -4.41 16.28 3.34
C MET A 1 -3.59 15.13 2.76
N ALA A 2 -2.27 15.30 2.67
CA ALA A 2 -1.37 14.28 2.17
C ALA A 2 -1.32 13.10 3.16
N HIS A 3 -1.23 11.86 2.66
CA HIS A 3 -1.24 10.66 3.50
C HIS A 3 0.01 10.60 4.38
N SER A 4 -0.11 10.17 5.64
CA SER A 4 1.04 9.85 6.46
C SER A 4 1.18 8.35 6.64
N ILE A 5 2.39 7.82 6.54
CA ILE A 5 2.70 6.45 6.95
C ILE A 5 2.98 6.46 8.46
N ALA A 6 2.48 5.44 9.17
CA ALA A 6 2.79 5.21 10.57
C ALA A 6 3.68 3.98 10.72
N THR A 7 4.72 4.10 11.55
CA THR A 7 5.44 2.96 12.15
C THR A 7 5.38 3.12 13.67
N PRO A 8 5.77 2.12 14.49
CA PRO A 8 5.58 2.21 15.94
C PRO A 8 6.20 3.47 16.54
N GLY A 9 5.34 4.36 17.07
CA GLY A 9 5.74 5.64 17.65
C GLY A 9 6.28 6.68 16.65
N ARG A 10 6.23 6.44 15.34
CA ARG A 10 6.73 7.36 14.32
C ARG A 10 5.69 7.69 13.26
N LYS A 11 5.75 8.91 12.75
CA LYS A 11 4.88 9.41 11.68
C LYS A 11 5.71 9.98 10.54
N TRP A 12 5.42 9.54 9.33
CA TRP A 12 6.13 9.92 8.12
C TRP A 12 5.17 10.62 7.17
N ILE A 13 5.51 11.81 6.70
CA ILE A 13 4.69 12.55 5.73
C ILE A 13 5.32 12.51 4.33
N PRO A 14 4.58 12.80 3.25
CA PRO A 14 5.15 12.74 1.92
C PRO A 14 6.22 13.82 1.75
N ALA A 15 7.37 13.43 1.22
CA ALA A 15 8.46 14.33 0.90
C ALA A 15 8.06 15.27 -0.26
N ALA A 16 8.54 16.51 -0.22
CA ALA A 16 8.53 17.38 -1.38
C ALA A 16 9.47 16.84 -2.48
N LYS A 17 9.50 17.51 -3.63
CA LYS A 17 10.43 17.15 -4.73
C LYS A 17 11.88 17.11 -4.24
N ASP A 18 12.23 18.06 -3.36
CA ASP A 18 13.44 18.03 -2.57
C ASP A 18 13.07 17.69 -1.11
N PRO A 19 13.47 16.52 -0.59
CA PRO A 19 13.18 16.12 0.78
C PRO A 19 13.64 17.14 1.83
N ALA A 20 14.77 17.83 1.60
CA ALA A 20 15.32 18.81 2.54
C ALA A 20 14.48 20.09 2.65
N LEU A 21 13.61 20.35 1.67
CA LEU A 21 12.69 21.49 1.65
C LEU A 21 11.27 21.11 2.12
N THR A 22 11.08 19.90 2.64
CA THR A 22 9.75 19.44 3.08
C THR A 22 9.36 20.15 4.37
N VAL A 23 8.23 20.85 4.36
CA VAL A 23 7.72 21.60 5.51
C VAL A 23 6.75 20.74 6.33
N THR A 24 6.97 20.66 7.65
CA THR A 24 6.13 19.90 8.59
C THR A 24 4.84 20.62 8.98
N ASN A 25 4.65 21.87 8.56
CA ASN A 25 3.53 22.75 8.90
C ASN A 25 3.29 22.91 10.42
N GLY A 26 4.35 22.81 11.22
CA GLY A 26 4.27 22.92 12.69
C GLY A 26 3.79 21.65 13.40
N ASP A 27 3.66 20.53 12.70
CA ASP A 27 3.33 19.24 13.31
C ASP A 27 4.57 18.60 13.94
N GLU A 28 4.71 18.76 15.25
CA GLU A 28 5.81 18.20 16.04
C GLU A 28 5.80 16.66 16.12
N SER A 29 4.69 16.01 15.74
CA SER A 29 4.62 14.53 15.72
C SER A 29 5.33 13.91 14.51
N VAL A 30 5.70 14.72 13.51
CA VAL A 30 6.38 14.25 12.28
C VAL A 30 7.81 13.82 12.62
N THR A 31 8.11 12.54 12.38
CA THR A 31 9.44 11.96 12.58
C THR A 31 10.33 12.13 11.35
N GLY A 32 9.73 12.25 10.17
CA GLY A 32 10.46 12.41 8.92
C GLY A 32 9.55 12.34 7.70
N PHE A 33 10.15 12.03 6.56
CA PHE A 33 9.47 12.06 5.27
C PHE A 33 9.55 10.72 4.54
N TYR A 34 8.68 10.54 3.54
CA TYR A 34 8.76 9.38 2.65
C TYR A 34 8.51 9.75 1.19
N SER A 35 9.10 9.00 0.26
CA SER A 35 8.79 9.10 -1.17
C SER A 35 8.52 7.71 -1.76
N GLN A 36 7.52 7.60 -2.62
CA GLN A 36 7.29 6.38 -3.39
C GLN A 36 8.28 6.32 -4.56
N ARG A 37 8.92 5.16 -4.73
CA ARG A 37 9.89 4.89 -5.81
C ARG A 37 9.48 3.62 -6.55
N ALA A 38 10.08 3.40 -7.71
CA ALA A 38 9.95 2.13 -8.41
C ALA A 38 10.44 0.99 -7.49
N GLY A 39 9.51 0.11 -7.10
CA GLY A 39 9.82 -1.04 -6.25
C GLY A 39 9.88 -0.77 -4.74
N GLY A 40 9.36 0.36 -4.24
CA GLY A 40 9.30 0.57 -2.79
C GLY A 40 9.07 2.00 -2.31
N ILE A 41 9.37 2.21 -1.04
CA ILE A 41 9.19 3.48 -0.32
C ILE A 41 10.50 3.87 0.33
N LEU A 42 11.02 5.05 0.00
CA LEU A 42 12.24 5.59 0.60
C LEU A 42 11.89 6.53 1.75
N PHE A 43 12.46 6.29 2.92
CA PHE A 43 12.28 7.11 4.13
C PHE A 43 13.47 8.05 4.33
N TYR A 44 13.14 9.25 4.79
CA TYR A 44 14.09 10.33 5.05
C TYR A 44 13.94 10.82 6.50
N GLY A 45 15.05 11.24 7.09
CA GLY A 45 15.04 12.01 8.32
C GLY A 45 14.50 13.43 8.10
N LEU A 46 14.34 14.18 9.19
CA LEU A 46 13.98 15.61 9.13
C LEU A 46 15.05 16.47 8.46
N ASP A 47 16.28 15.97 8.38
CA ASP A 47 17.41 16.55 7.64
C ASP A 47 17.34 16.30 6.11
N GLY A 48 16.31 15.57 5.65
CA GLY A 48 16.16 15.18 4.25
C GLY A 48 17.09 14.05 3.81
N GLN A 49 17.88 13.45 4.71
CA GLN A 49 18.80 12.36 4.37
C GLN A 49 18.06 11.02 4.33
N PRO A 50 18.25 10.20 3.29
CA PRO A 50 17.66 8.87 3.24
C PRO A 50 18.35 7.95 4.23
N PHE A 51 17.57 7.13 4.95
CA PHE A 51 18.12 6.23 5.98
C PHE A 51 17.54 4.80 5.92
N ALA A 52 16.37 4.61 5.29
CA ALA A 52 15.73 3.32 5.12
C ALA A 52 14.91 3.25 3.84
N PHE A 53 14.78 2.05 3.28
CA PHE A 53 13.90 1.78 2.14
C PHE A 53 13.04 0.56 2.47
N LEU A 54 11.74 0.66 2.25
CA LEU A 54 10.84 -0.49 2.26
C LEU A 54 10.78 -1.02 0.83
N VAL A 55 11.34 -2.20 0.63
CA VAL A 55 11.27 -2.93 -0.64
C VAL A 55 9.83 -3.41 -0.84
N ALA A 56 9.24 -3.11 -1.98
CA ALA A 56 7.93 -3.60 -2.40
C ALA A 56 8.03 -4.02 -3.87
N ASN A 57 8.62 -5.19 -4.12
CA ASN A 57 8.89 -5.64 -5.48
C ASN A 57 7.67 -6.33 -6.12
N LYS A 58 7.76 -6.61 -7.42
CA LYS A 58 6.72 -7.33 -8.18
C LYS A 58 6.44 -8.76 -7.68
N HIS A 59 7.39 -9.35 -6.94
CA HIS A 59 7.27 -10.67 -6.31
C HIS A 59 6.60 -10.60 -4.93
N ARG A 60 6.18 -9.39 -4.50
CA ARG A 60 5.57 -9.09 -3.20
C ARG A 60 6.45 -9.39 -2.00
N GLU A 61 7.75 -9.39 -2.19
CA GLU A 61 8.65 -9.33 -1.06
C GLU A 61 8.58 -7.94 -0.47
N ARG A 62 8.25 -7.88 0.83
CA ARG A 62 8.08 -6.65 1.58
C ARG A 62 8.93 -6.68 2.83
N PHE A 63 9.98 -5.88 2.84
CA PHE A 63 10.92 -5.80 3.96
C PHE A 63 11.66 -4.47 3.98
N PHE A 64 12.17 -4.12 5.15
CA PHE A 64 12.98 -2.92 5.34
C PHE A 64 14.44 -3.21 5.08
N VAL A 65 15.12 -2.25 4.44
CA VAL A 65 16.57 -2.23 4.24
C VAL A 65 17.11 -0.87 4.66
N THR A 66 18.37 -0.83 5.12
CA THR A 66 19.05 0.46 5.29
C THR A 66 19.38 1.06 3.93
N ALA A 67 19.10 2.35 3.78
CA ALA A 67 19.46 3.13 2.61
C ALA A 67 20.35 4.29 3.06
N HIS A 68 21.33 4.67 2.25
CA HIS A 68 22.19 5.83 2.56
C HIS A 68 22.63 6.53 1.28
N GLN A 69 22.67 7.86 1.33
CA GLN A 69 23.17 8.66 0.23
C GLN A 69 24.70 8.63 0.22
N THR A 70 25.28 8.35 -0.94
CA THR A 70 26.72 8.48 -1.20
C THR A 70 26.97 9.47 -2.33
N THR A 71 28.24 9.82 -2.57
CA THR A 71 28.66 10.63 -3.73
C THR A 71 28.31 9.98 -5.06
N GLU A 72 28.24 8.66 -5.11
CA GLU A 72 27.90 7.88 -6.31
C GLU A 72 26.39 7.59 -6.45
N GLY A 73 25.59 8.00 -5.45
CA GLY A 73 24.14 7.78 -5.44
C GLY A 73 23.65 7.05 -4.20
N LEU A 74 22.41 6.58 -4.26
CA LEU A 74 21.74 5.89 -3.16
C LEU A 74 22.19 4.43 -3.12
N ARG A 75 22.74 4.00 -1.98
CA ARG A 75 23.15 2.61 -1.76
C ARG A 75 22.27 1.95 -0.71
N TYR A 76 22.04 0.66 -0.89
CA TYR A 76 21.21 -0.15 -0.02
C TYR A 76 22.03 -1.27 0.61
N MET A 77 21.75 -1.57 1.87
CA MET A 77 22.26 -2.75 2.55
C MET A 77 21.14 -3.77 2.63
N PHE A 78 21.39 -5.06 2.40
CA PHE A 78 20.33 -6.09 2.35
C PHE A 78 19.55 -6.30 3.68
N THR A 79 19.94 -5.61 4.74
CA THR A 79 19.26 -5.62 6.05
C THR A 79 19.22 -4.22 6.64
N THR A 80 18.43 -4.04 7.71
CA THR A 80 18.42 -2.84 8.53
C THR A 80 19.59 -2.84 9.53
N THR A 81 20.25 -1.69 9.67
CA THR A 81 21.13 -1.42 10.82
C THR A 81 20.29 -1.09 12.06
N GLN A 82 20.85 -1.29 13.25
CA GLN A 82 20.20 -0.87 14.50
C GLN A 82 19.79 0.61 14.49
N CYS A 83 20.58 1.48 13.86
CA CYS A 83 20.26 2.89 13.71
C CYS A 83 18.97 3.09 12.88
N SER A 84 18.88 2.46 11.70
CA SER A 84 17.68 2.53 10.87
C SER A 84 16.45 1.93 11.56
N GLU A 85 16.62 0.84 12.32
CA GLU A 85 15.51 0.23 13.08
C GLU A 85 14.97 1.17 14.15
N ARG A 86 15.86 1.83 14.91
CA ARG A 86 15.47 2.82 15.92
C ARG A 86 14.78 4.03 15.31
N MET A 87 15.26 4.50 14.17
CA MET A 87 14.62 5.59 13.43
C MET A 87 13.23 5.19 12.94
N LEU A 88 13.06 3.98 12.41
CA LEU A 88 11.76 3.43 12.02
C LEU A 88 10.86 3.07 13.22
N GLY A 89 11.40 2.96 14.43
CA GLY A 89 10.66 2.47 15.60
C GLY A 89 10.42 0.96 15.61
N ILE A 90 11.24 0.19 14.88
CA ILE A 90 11.12 -1.27 14.75
C ILE A 90 12.23 -2.03 15.49
N GLU A 91 13.03 -1.34 16.31
CA GLU A 91 14.07 -1.95 17.16
C GLU A 91 13.40 -2.96 18.11
N GLY A 92 13.95 -4.18 18.17
CA GLY A 92 13.41 -5.27 19.00
C GLY A 92 12.21 -6.02 18.40
N MET A 93 11.65 -5.59 17.26
CA MET A 93 10.60 -6.35 16.59
C MET A 93 11.16 -7.64 15.97
N GLY A 94 10.40 -8.73 16.08
CA GLY A 94 10.71 -9.98 15.39
C GLY A 94 10.60 -9.82 13.87
N TYR A 95 11.24 -10.74 13.13
CA TYR A 95 11.21 -10.73 11.66
C TYR A 95 9.78 -10.70 11.10
N ARG A 96 8.89 -11.55 11.65
CA ARG A 96 7.49 -11.65 11.22
C ARG A 96 6.72 -10.35 11.42
N ASP A 97 6.92 -9.68 12.55
CA ASP A 97 6.22 -8.42 12.85
C ASP A 97 6.71 -7.29 11.94
N LYS A 98 8.03 -7.26 11.65
CA LYS A 98 8.61 -6.32 10.67
C LYS A 98 8.04 -6.54 9.28
N GLN A 99 7.90 -7.80 8.86
CA GLN A 99 7.29 -8.15 7.58
C GLN A 99 5.81 -7.74 7.54
N GLN A 100 5.04 -8.03 8.59
CA GLN A 100 3.63 -7.66 8.67
C GLN A 100 3.44 -6.13 8.63
N LEU A 101 4.31 -5.39 9.30
CA LEU A 101 4.31 -3.92 9.23
C LEU A 101 4.66 -3.42 7.82
N ALA A 102 5.65 -4.03 7.16
CA ALA A 102 5.99 -3.67 5.78
C ALA A 102 4.81 -3.97 4.83
N GLU A 103 4.14 -5.10 5.01
CA GLU A 103 2.92 -5.48 4.29
C GLU A 103 1.80 -4.46 4.49
N SER A 104 1.48 -4.11 5.73
CA SER A 104 0.39 -3.18 6.03
C SER A 104 0.62 -1.79 5.43
N ILE A 105 1.85 -1.27 5.50
CA ILE A 105 2.20 0.04 4.93
C ILE A 105 2.00 0.06 3.41
N VAL A 106 2.46 -0.99 2.73
CA VAL A 106 2.31 -1.08 1.27
C VAL A 106 0.84 -1.23 0.89
N ASP A 107 0.11 -2.11 1.56
CA ASP A 107 -1.30 -2.35 1.28
C ASP A 107 -2.14 -1.08 1.49
N GLU A 108 -1.86 -0.30 2.52
CA GLU A 108 -2.54 0.98 2.78
C GLU A 108 -2.30 1.99 1.65
N LEU A 109 -1.05 2.16 1.21
CA LEU A 109 -0.70 3.05 0.11
C LEU A 109 -1.30 2.61 -1.22
N GLU A 110 -1.23 1.31 -1.53
CA GLU A 110 -1.79 0.74 -2.75
C GLU A 110 -3.31 0.87 -2.78
N SER A 111 -3.98 0.57 -1.65
CA SER A 111 -5.44 0.72 -1.52
C SER A 111 -5.86 2.18 -1.73
N ARG A 112 -5.12 3.13 -1.17
CA ARG A 112 -5.39 4.55 -1.39
C ARG A 112 -5.20 4.95 -2.85
N ARG A 113 -4.12 4.50 -3.50
CA ARG A 113 -3.88 4.74 -4.93
C ARG A 113 -5.05 4.22 -5.78
N VAL A 114 -5.56 3.05 -5.44
CA VAL A 114 -6.74 2.46 -6.09
C VAL A 114 -7.97 3.34 -5.89
N HIS A 115 -8.30 3.73 -4.65
CA HIS A 115 -9.44 4.60 -4.39
C HIS A 115 -9.34 5.94 -5.13
N GLU A 116 -8.15 6.55 -5.17
CA GLU A 116 -7.93 7.79 -5.93
C GLU A 116 -8.08 7.57 -7.44
N CYS A 117 -7.64 6.43 -7.97
CA CYS A 117 -7.81 6.05 -9.37
C CYS A 117 -9.29 5.87 -9.74
N LEU A 118 -10.03 5.09 -8.96
CA LEU A 118 -11.46 4.86 -9.18
C LEU A 118 -12.25 6.17 -9.10
N ARG A 119 -11.98 7.00 -8.08
CA ARG A 119 -12.64 8.31 -7.91
C ARG A 119 -12.41 9.22 -9.11
N LYS A 120 -11.20 9.25 -9.68
CA LYS A 120 -10.89 10.04 -10.89
C LYS A 120 -11.66 9.54 -12.12
N GLN A 121 -11.94 8.25 -12.18
CA GLN A 121 -12.70 7.61 -13.25
C GLN A 121 -14.22 7.60 -13.00
N GLY A 122 -14.68 8.12 -11.86
CA GLY A 122 -16.10 8.18 -11.51
C GLY A 122 -16.68 6.87 -10.95
N TYR A 123 -15.84 5.95 -10.50
CA TYR A 123 -16.28 4.67 -9.93
C TYR A 123 -16.00 4.57 -8.43
N SER A 124 -16.79 3.76 -7.73
CA SER A 124 -16.62 3.45 -6.32
C SER A 124 -16.06 2.03 -6.11
N PHE A 125 -15.59 1.75 -4.89
CA PHE A 125 -15.14 0.41 -4.54
C PHE A 125 -16.33 -0.57 -4.45
N GLU A 126 -17.51 -0.10 -4.03
CA GLU A 126 -18.74 -0.90 -3.98
C GLU A 126 -19.13 -1.39 -5.37
N GLN A 127 -19.02 -0.56 -6.41
CA GLN A 127 -19.27 -1.00 -7.79
C GLN A 127 -18.30 -2.11 -8.22
N PHE A 128 -17.06 -2.08 -7.72
CA PHE A 128 -16.11 -3.17 -7.92
C PHE A 128 -16.53 -4.44 -7.17
N VAL A 129 -17.04 -4.32 -5.93
CA VAL A 129 -17.59 -5.48 -5.18
C VAL A 129 -18.79 -6.08 -5.90
N GLU A 130 -19.67 -5.25 -6.44
CA GLU A 130 -20.81 -5.69 -7.25
C GLU A 130 -20.36 -6.50 -8.47
N MET A 131 -19.34 -6.02 -9.18
CA MET A 131 -18.70 -6.75 -10.27
C MET A 131 -18.12 -8.08 -9.76
N ALA A 132 -17.35 -8.08 -8.66
CA ALA A 132 -16.79 -9.30 -8.09
C ALA A 132 -17.87 -10.33 -7.69
N ASN A 133 -19.09 -9.85 -7.40
CA ASN A 133 -20.29 -10.64 -7.13
C ASN A 133 -21.15 -10.91 -8.39
N ARG A 134 -20.55 -10.82 -9.58
CA ARG A 134 -21.17 -11.14 -10.88
C ARG A 134 -22.36 -10.25 -11.25
N LYS A 135 -22.51 -9.07 -10.65
CA LYS A 135 -23.53 -8.13 -11.11
C LYS A 135 -23.12 -7.54 -12.47
N PRO A 136 -24.10 -7.30 -13.38
CA PRO A 136 -23.82 -6.69 -14.67
C PRO A 136 -23.05 -5.37 -14.53
N THR A 137 -21.94 -5.26 -15.25
CA THR A 137 -20.99 -4.14 -15.16
C THR A 137 -20.65 -3.67 -16.57
N CYS A 138 -20.60 -2.37 -16.80
CA CYS A 138 -20.28 -1.82 -18.12
C CYS A 138 -18.78 -1.93 -18.44
N THR A 139 -18.42 -1.96 -19.73
CA THR A 139 -17.03 -2.06 -20.19
C THR A 139 -16.13 -0.96 -19.60
N ALA A 140 -16.63 0.26 -19.48
CA ALA A 140 -15.88 1.38 -18.93
C ALA A 140 -15.52 1.17 -17.44
N ALA A 141 -16.40 0.55 -16.66
CA ALA A 141 -16.12 0.19 -15.26
C ALA A 141 -15.08 -0.93 -15.18
N LEU A 142 -15.18 -1.94 -16.05
CA LEU A 142 -14.20 -3.02 -16.11
C LEU A 142 -12.79 -2.51 -16.46
N GLU A 143 -12.68 -1.59 -17.42
CA GLU A 143 -11.43 -0.90 -17.74
C GLU A 143 -10.89 -0.06 -16.56
N ALA A 144 -11.79 0.58 -15.80
CA ALA A 144 -11.40 1.32 -14.60
C ALA A 144 -10.85 0.39 -13.51
N PHE A 145 -11.47 -0.77 -13.27
CA PHE A 145 -11.01 -1.75 -12.29
C PHE A 145 -9.66 -2.37 -12.70
N TYR A 146 -9.50 -2.68 -13.99
CA TYR A 146 -8.24 -3.18 -14.53
C TYR A 146 -7.12 -2.14 -14.44
N SER A 147 -7.38 -0.89 -14.85
CA SER A 147 -6.39 0.19 -14.77
C SER A 147 -6.02 0.57 -13.34
N ALA A 148 -6.93 0.40 -12.38
CA ALA A 148 -6.63 0.52 -10.96
C ALA A 148 -5.75 -0.63 -10.44
N GLY A 149 -5.71 -1.77 -11.12
CA GLY A 149 -4.96 -2.97 -10.73
C GLY A 149 -5.75 -3.93 -9.84
N LEU A 150 -7.08 -3.83 -9.85
CA LEU A 150 -7.97 -4.70 -9.06
C LEU A 150 -8.23 -6.04 -9.75
N THR A 151 -8.18 -6.09 -11.08
CA THR A 151 -8.38 -7.32 -11.85
C THR A 151 -7.12 -7.69 -12.62
N ALA A 152 -6.87 -8.98 -12.77
CA ALA A 152 -5.76 -9.52 -13.57
C ALA A 152 -6.06 -9.45 -15.08
N ASP A 153 -7.34 -9.40 -15.44
CA ASP A 153 -7.82 -9.28 -16.82
C ASP A 153 -8.84 -8.13 -16.94
N ARG A 154 -8.97 -7.59 -18.17
CA ARG A 154 -9.92 -6.51 -18.48
C ARG A 154 -11.37 -6.91 -18.30
N ARG A 155 -11.73 -8.19 -18.40
CA ARG A 155 -13.09 -8.67 -18.15
C ARG A 155 -13.40 -8.76 -16.65
N GLY A 156 -12.38 -8.90 -15.81
CA GLY A 156 -12.51 -9.05 -14.35
C GLY A 156 -13.10 -10.38 -13.87
N ILE A 157 -13.85 -11.07 -14.72
CA ILE A 157 -14.49 -12.36 -14.46
C ILE A 157 -14.32 -13.25 -15.71
N GLU A 158 -14.05 -14.53 -15.51
CA GLU A 158 -14.05 -15.54 -16.58
C GLU A 158 -15.47 -15.92 -17.02
N GLU A 159 -15.58 -16.63 -18.14
CA GLU A 159 -16.86 -17.07 -18.70
C GLU A 159 -17.59 -18.08 -17.80
N ASP A 160 -16.86 -18.83 -16.97
CA ASP A 160 -17.40 -19.73 -15.94
C ASP A 160 -17.81 -19.00 -14.65
N GLY A 161 -17.65 -17.68 -14.60
CA GLY A 161 -17.95 -16.83 -13.46
C GLY A 161 -16.83 -16.77 -12.41
N TYR A 162 -15.62 -17.27 -12.69
CA TYR A 162 -14.50 -17.17 -11.77
C TYR A 162 -13.97 -15.72 -11.68
N PHE A 163 -13.80 -15.23 -10.45
CA PHE A 163 -13.35 -13.86 -10.20
C PHE A 163 -11.82 -13.73 -10.37
N LEU A 164 -11.41 -12.92 -11.35
CA LEU A 164 -10.01 -12.65 -11.68
C LEU A 164 -9.43 -11.47 -10.89
N GLY A 165 -9.70 -11.42 -9.59
CA GLY A 165 -9.14 -10.41 -8.70
C GLY A 165 -7.64 -10.60 -8.47
N THR A 166 -6.88 -9.50 -8.53
CA THR A 166 -5.49 -9.47 -8.06
C THR A 166 -5.45 -9.70 -6.54
N SER A 167 -4.25 -9.86 -5.96
CA SER A 167 -4.19 -9.91 -4.50
C SER A 167 -4.58 -8.61 -3.84
N LEU A 168 -4.26 -7.48 -4.47
CA LEU A 168 -4.58 -6.16 -3.94
C LEU A 168 -6.10 -6.04 -3.81
N ALA A 169 -6.84 -6.47 -4.83
CA ALA A 169 -8.29 -6.60 -4.75
C ALA A 169 -8.75 -7.45 -3.56
N ARG A 170 -8.18 -8.65 -3.37
CA ARG A 170 -8.55 -9.55 -2.26
C ARG A 170 -8.19 -8.97 -0.89
N VAL A 171 -7.06 -8.28 -0.78
CA VAL A 171 -6.65 -7.57 0.44
C VAL A 171 -7.62 -6.43 0.74
N MET A 172 -7.95 -5.61 -0.26
CA MET A 172 -8.92 -4.52 -0.11
C MET A 172 -10.31 -5.03 0.28
N LEU A 173 -10.78 -6.13 -0.32
CA LEU A 173 -12.05 -6.77 0.03
C LEU A 173 -12.07 -7.18 1.51
N ARG A 174 -11.02 -7.88 1.97
CA ARG A 174 -10.89 -8.29 3.37
C ARG A 174 -10.77 -7.09 4.32
N ALA A 175 -10.01 -6.06 3.94
CA ALA A 175 -9.87 -4.84 4.73
C ALA A 175 -11.20 -4.07 4.84
N ALA A 176 -12.06 -4.15 3.82
CA ALA A 176 -13.43 -3.62 3.84
C ALA A 176 -14.43 -4.56 4.56
N GLY A 177 -13.96 -5.65 5.17
CA GLY A 177 -14.78 -6.59 5.93
C GLY A 177 -15.54 -7.59 5.08
N TYR A 178 -15.13 -7.84 3.84
CA TYR A 178 -15.72 -8.88 3.00
C TYR A 178 -14.97 -10.20 3.14
N GLU A 179 -15.75 -11.27 3.23
CA GLU A 179 -15.29 -12.65 3.23
C GLU A 179 -15.82 -13.38 1.99
N GLN A 180 -15.05 -14.36 1.52
CA GLN A 180 -15.45 -15.16 0.39
C GLN A 180 -16.35 -16.31 0.87
N VAL A 181 -17.63 -16.25 0.52
CA VAL A 181 -18.63 -17.29 0.80
C VAL A 181 -19.05 -17.90 -0.55
N GLY A 182 -18.56 -19.11 -0.82
CA GLY A 182 -18.70 -19.74 -2.13
C GLY A 182 -18.03 -18.92 -3.24
N CYS A 183 -18.83 -18.42 -4.19
CA CYS A 183 -18.36 -17.57 -5.30
C CYS A 183 -18.61 -16.08 -5.08
N CYS A 184 -19.12 -15.67 -3.91
CA CYS A 184 -19.47 -14.29 -3.61
C CYS A 184 -18.60 -13.72 -2.47
N TRP A 185 -18.44 -12.41 -2.47
CA TRP A 185 -17.86 -11.61 -1.42
C TRP A 185 -18.99 -10.98 -0.61
N MET A 186 -19.14 -11.43 0.64
CA MET A 186 -20.17 -10.99 1.57
C MET A 186 -19.55 -10.25 2.74
N GLN A 187 -20.20 -9.20 3.22
CA GLN A 187 -19.74 -8.50 4.43
C GLN A 187 -19.83 -9.47 5.63
N ALA A 188 -18.79 -9.55 6.46
CA ALA A 188 -18.68 -10.55 7.53
C ALA A 188 -19.88 -10.57 8.49
N ASN A 189 -20.50 -9.40 8.74
CA ASN A 189 -21.69 -9.27 9.58
C ASN A 189 -22.96 -9.91 8.97
N LEU A 190 -22.99 -10.08 7.64
CA LEU A 190 -24.06 -10.76 6.90
C LEU A 190 -23.74 -12.24 6.65
N ALA A 191 -22.47 -12.61 6.60
CA ALA A 191 -22.02 -14.00 6.39
C ALA A 191 -22.28 -14.89 7.62
N ALA A 192 -22.25 -14.34 8.84
CA ALA A 192 -22.53 -15.08 10.07
C ALA A 192 -24.04 -15.39 10.29
N ALA A 193 -24.93 -14.85 9.45
CA ALA A 193 -26.38 -14.99 9.55
C ALA A 193 -26.99 -15.97 8.53
N THR A 194 -26.16 -16.64 7.73
CA THR A 194 -26.53 -17.60 6.67
C THR A 194 -25.85 -18.94 6.92
#